data_AF-A0A2V7B0C7-F1
#
_entry.id   AF-A0A2V7B0C7-F1
#
_cell.length_a   1.000
_cell.length_b   1.000
_cell.length_c   1.000
_cell.angle_alpha   90.00
_cell.angle_beta   90.00
_cell.angle_gamma   90.00
#
_symmetry.space_group_name_H-M   'P 1'
#
loop_
_entity.id
_entity.type
_entity.pdbx_description
1 polymer ?
#
loop_
_entity_poly.entity_id
_entity_poly.type
_entity_poly.pdbx_seq_one_letter_code
_entity_poly.pdbx_strand_id
1 'polypeptide(L)'
;MQKRRLATCLVAALLVLVLSAVSPAARADVITDWNETGVTAVVAGGLNGLAMSRAMAMIHAAMHDAVNGVERRYTSYGADIKAPPGASREAAASAAAYTVLSRLLWLQTPVFDAMLEASLARIADGPAKTDGLAVGKAAAEKILALRANDGANGSAVYTHRTGLGMYQPTPPVNPPPVMPHWATVRPFTLKSPDQIPVKGPAPYDSAEFARDFTEVKLMGAKNSPARTREQTETARFWSISGIVTDNAAARQVAIKKATSVTDNARIFALLNMAGADAYIACWEAKYRLHHWRPVTAIRNAAAIGNPNLVADPNWEPLLVTPAHPEYPSGHTCYAGATERVSQELLGDDHGFTLTFPAMRLTRTYQSFAQAGKEVIDARVWAGIHFRSSDEHGYELGRRVADHALQTTLRPVP
;
A
#
# COMPACT_ATOMS: atom_id res chain seq x y z
N MET A 1 -75.94 1.65 -0.40
CA MET A 1 -76.24 2.51 0.77
C MET A 1 -75.08 3.46 1.03
N GLN A 2 -75.40 4.76 1.11
CA GLN A 2 -74.70 5.89 1.76
C GLN A 2 -73.26 6.33 1.40
N LYS A 3 -73.20 7.23 0.43
CA LYS A 3 -72.72 8.65 0.46
C LYS A 3 -71.68 9.13 1.51
N ARG A 4 -70.53 9.60 0.98
CA ARG A 4 -69.85 10.93 1.09
C ARG A 4 -69.88 11.73 2.42
N ARG A 5 -68.72 12.31 2.78
CA ARG A 5 -68.51 13.79 2.87
C ARG A 5 -67.01 14.19 2.89
N LEU A 6 -66.75 15.31 2.22
CA LEU A 6 -65.49 16.05 2.01
C LEU A 6 -65.04 16.85 3.25
N ALA A 7 -63.75 17.20 3.32
CA ALA A 7 -63.32 18.57 3.62
C ALA A 7 -61.91 18.86 3.08
N THR A 8 -61.83 19.90 2.26
CA THR A 8 -60.69 20.57 1.64
C THR A 8 -59.92 21.42 2.67
N CYS A 9 -58.59 21.62 2.52
CA CYS A 9 -57.95 22.93 2.71
C CYS A 9 -56.46 23.00 2.31
N LEU A 10 -56.23 23.90 1.35
CA LEU A 10 -55.13 24.85 1.14
C LEU A 10 -53.65 24.44 1.06
N VAL A 11 -53.11 24.83 -0.09
CA VAL A 11 -51.73 25.12 -0.47
C VAL A 11 -51.07 26.14 0.47
N ALA A 12 -49.84 25.84 0.90
CA ALA A 12 -48.83 26.84 1.24
C ALA A 12 -47.49 26.39 0.64
N ALA A 13 -47.14 26.96 -0.51
CA ALA A 13 -45.82 26.82 -1.10
C ALA A 13 -44.85 27.74 -0.33
N LEU A 14 -43.99 27.18 0.52
CA LEU A 14 -42.82 27.88 1.02
C LEU A 14 -41.65 27.66 0.05
N LEU A 15 -41.32 28.71 -0.70
CA LEU A 15 -40.01 28.85 -1.33
C LEU A 15 -38.97 28.98 -0.21
N VAL A 16 -38.22 27.92 0.04
CA VAL A 16 -36.94 28.03 0.75
C VAL A 16 -35.86 28.29 -0.30
N LEU A 17 -35.48 29.56 -0.44
CA LEU A 17 -34.20 29.92 -1.07
C LEU A 17 -33.09 29.36 -0.16
N VAL A 18 -32.60 28.16 -0.48
CA VAL A 18 -31.32 27.70 0.06
C VAL A 18 -30.26 28.45 -0.74
N LEU A 19 -29.68 29.49 -0.14
CA LEU A 19 -28.38 29.99 -0.57
C LEU A 19 -27.43 28.80 -0.58
N SER A 20 -27.11 28.33 -1.77
CA SER A 20 -26.03 27.36 -1.96
C SER A 20 -24.75 28.10 -1.63
N ALA A 21 -24.31 28.00 -0.37
CA ALA A 21 -22.92 28.23 -0.05
C ALA A 21 -22.15 27.25 -0.94
N VAL A 22 -21.50 27.78 -1.97
CA VAL A 22 -20.54 27.04 -2.78
C VAL A 22 -19.42 26.69 -1.82
N SER A 23 -19.57 25.56 -1.14
CA SER A 23 -18.42 24.84 -0.60
C SER A 23 -17.48 24.71 -1.78
N PRO A 24 -16.20 25.12 -1.67
CA PRO A 24 -15.26 24.84 -2.75
C PRO A 24 -15.33 23.33 -2.94
N ALA A 25 -15.85 22.89 -4.09
CA ALA A 25 -15.89 21.48 -4.42
C ALA A 25 -14.47 20.98 -4.22
N ALA A 26 -14.28 20.01 -3.32
CA ALA A 26 -13.02 19.29 -3.22
C ALA A 26 -12.65 18.91 -4.64
N ARG A 27 -11.58 19.51 -5.17
CA ARG A 27 -11.29 19.43 -6.58
C ARG A 27 -10.74 18.03 -6.83
N ALA A 28 -11.62 17.14 -7.25
CA ALA A 28 -11.27 15.79 -7.68
C ALA A 28 -10.16 15.90 -8.73
N ASP A 29 -8.99 15.35 -8.40
CA ASP A 29 -7.88 15.21 -9.34
C ASP A 29 -7.99 13.82 -9.97
N VAL A 30 -7.92 13.78 -11.30
CA VAL A 30 -7.88 12.56 -12.10
C VAL A 30 -6.88 11.53 -11.57
N ILE A 31 -5.72 11.96 -11.03
CA ILE A 31 -4.72 11.06 -10.45
C ILE A 31 -5.26 10.39 -9.18
N THR A 32 -5.89 11.16 -8.30
CA THR A 32 -6.48 10.63 -7.06
C THR A 32 -7.72 9.77 -7.33
N ASP A 33 -8.52 10.12 -8.35
CA ASP A 33 -9.68 9.32 -8.76
C ASP A 33 -9.21 7.95 -9.28
N TRP A 34 -8.25 7.92 -10.22
CA TRP A 34 -7.69 6.66 -10.73
C TRP A 34 -6.89 5.88 -9.69
N ASN A 35 -6.30 6.56 -8.71
CA ASN A 35 -5.70 5.90 -7.55
C ASN A 35 -6.75 5.12 -6.75
N GLU A 36 -7.88 5.75 -6.43
CA GLU A 36 -8.97 5.10 -5.69
C GLU A 36 -9.61 3.95 -6.49
N THR A 37 -9.86 4.16 -7.78
CA THR A 37 -10.34 3.10 -8.68
C THR A 37 -9.36 1.93 -8.75
N GLY A 38 -8.06 2.22 -8.89
CA GLY A 38 -7.01 1.21 -8.92
C GLY A 38 -6.93 0.40 -7.62
N VAL A 39 -6.91 1.06 -6.46
CA VAL A 39 -6.91 0.39 -5.15
C VAL A 39 -8.13 -0.50 -4.98
N THR A 40 -9.32 0.01 -5.33
CA THR A 40 -10.57 -0.75 -5.25
C THR A 40 -10.53 -1.98 -6.15
N ALA A 41 -10.03 -1.83 -7.38
CA ALA A 41 -9.98 -2.92 -8.34
C ALA A 41 -8.94 -4.00 -8.01
N VAL A 42 -7.76 -3.65 -7.48
CA VAL A 42 -6.77 -4.67 -7.06
C VAL A 42 -7.27 -5.48 -5.86
N VAL A 43 -8.06 -4.86 -4.97
CA VAL A 43 -8.74 -5.56 -3.86
C VAL A 43 -9.85 -6.46 -4.39
N ALA A 44 -10.74 -5.93 -5.24
CA ALA A 44 -11.84 -6.70 -5.83
C ALA A 44 -11.34 -7.84 -6.73
N GLY A 45 -10.18 -7.68 -7.36
CA GLY A 45 -9.50 -8.71 -8.15
C GLY A 45 -8.85 -9.81 -7.31
N GLY A 46 -8.90 -9.74 -5.98
CA GLY A 46 -8.35 -10.77 -5.08
C GLY A 46 -6.83 -10.88 -5.11
N LEU A 47 -6.12 -9.83 -5.54
CA LEU A 47 -4.66 -9.82 -5.52
C LEU A 47 -4.16 -9.88 -4.08
N ASN A 48 -3.01 -10.50 -3.83
CA ASN A 48 -2.33 -10.36 -2.55
C ASN A 48 -1.53 -9.05 -2.50
N GLY A 49 -1.08 -8.64 -1.31
CA GLY A 49 -0.41 -7.34 -1.10
C GLY A 49 0.81 -7.09 -2.01
N LEU A 50 1.58 -8.13 -2.36
CA LEU A 50 2.70 -8.01 -3.29
C LEU A 50 2.22 -7.66 -4.70
N ALA A 51 1.28 -8.43 -5.23
CA ALA A 51 0.71 -8.20 -6.55
C ALA A 51 -0.05 -6.86 -6.63
N MET A 52 -0.76 -6.47 -5.55
CA MET A 52 -1.40 -5.14 -5.43
C MET A 52 -0.35 -4.02 -5.56
N SER A 53 0.75 -4.10 -4.81
CA SER A 53 1.79 -3.05 -4.82
C SER A 53 2.40 -2.85 -6.21
N ARG A 54 2.67 -3.94 -6.93
CA ARG A 54 3.19 -3.89 -8.29
C ARG A 54 2.19 -3.27 -9.25
N ALA A 55 0.92 -3.68 -9.19
CA ALA A 55 -0.12 -3.11 -10.05
C ALA A 55 -0.24 -1.60 -9.81
N MET A 56 -0.29 -1.16 -8.56
CA MET A 56 -0.35 0.26 -8.22
C MET A 56 0.91 1.03 -8.66
N ALA A 57 2.10 0.46 -8.52
CA ALA A 57 3.33 1.07 -9.02
C ALA A 57 3.31 1.25 -10.55
N MET A 58 2.82 0.24 -11.29
CA MET A 58 2.72 0.31 -12.75
C MET A 58 1.74 1.37 -13.24
N ILE A 59 0.55 1.46 -12.65
CA ILE A 59 -0.46 2.44 -13.09
C ILE A 59 0.02 3.87 -12.82
N HIS A 60 0.67 4.10 -11.68
CA HIS A 60 1.12 5.44 -11.31
C HIS A 60 2.38 5.86 -12.06
N ALA A 61 3.29 4.94 -12.35
CA ALA A 61 4.41 5.21 -13.26
C ALA A 61 3.92 5.59 -14.67
N ALA A 62 2.89 4.91 -15.18
CA ALA A 62 2.32 5.21 -16.49
C ALA A 62 1.62 6.58 -16.52
N MET A 63 0.82 6.89 -15.49
CA MET A 63 0.20 8.21 -15.34
C MET A 63 1.23 9.32 -15.20
N HIS A 64 2.30 9.09 -14.43
CA HIS A 64 3.41 10.03 -14.31
C HIS A 64 4.01 10.36 -15.67
N ASP A 65 4.46 9.35 -16.42
CA ASP A 65 5.11 9.58 -17.71
C ASP A 65 4.16 10.23 -18.73
N ALA A 66 2.87 9.88 -18.69
CA ALA A 66 1.85 10.50 -19.54
C ALA A 66 1.66 11.99 -19.23
N VAL A 67 1.47 12.34 -17.96
CA VAL A 67 1.29 13.74 -17.53
C VAL A 67 2.55 14.55 -17.76
N ASN A 68 3.71 13.99 -17.42
CA ASN A 68 5.00 14.63 -17.59
C ASN A 68 5.40 14.80 -19.07
N GLY A 69 4.85 13.98 -19.97
CA GLY A 69 5.00 14.17 -21.40
C GLY A 69 4.17 15.32 -21.99
N VAL A 70 3.09 15.72 -21.30
CA VAL A 70 2.27 16.88 -21.62
C VAL A 70 2.81 18.15 -20.95
N GLU A 71 3.10 18.07 -19.66
CA GLU A 71 3.68 19.17 -18.87
C GLU A 71 4.93 18.68 -18.15
N ARG A 72 6.07 18.90 -18.79
CA ARG A 72 7.34 18.40 -18.26
C ARG A 72 7.80 19.22 -17.06
N ARG A 73 7.80 18.58 -15.88
CA ARG A 73 8.36 19.11 -14.63
C ARG A 73 9.39 18.18 -14.00
N TYR A 74 9.36 16.90 -14.36
CA TYR A 74 10.17 15.85 -13.76
C TYR A 74 10.86 14.99 -14.82
N THR A 75 11.85 14.19 -14.45
CA THR A 75 12.42 13.16 -15.31
C THR A 75 11.44 12.00 -15.45
N SER A 76 11.25 11.46 -16.65
CA SER A 76 10.40 10.27 -16.87
C SER A 76 11.00 9.00 -16.26
N TYR A 77 10.15 8.01 -15.95
CA TYR A 77 10.57 6.69 -15.46
C TYR A 77 10.83 5.69 -16.59
N GLY A 78 9.84 5.46 -17.46
CA GLY A 78 9.89 4.49 -18.54
C GLY A 78 10.34 5.09 -19.86
N ALA A 79 9.61 6.11 -20.35
CA ALA A 79 9.93 6.74 -21.63
C ALA A 79 9.74 8.26 -21.58
N ASP A 80 10.64 8.98 -22.26
CA ASP A 80 10.51 10.41 -22.44
C ASP A 80 9.57 10.69 -23.64
N ILE A 81 8.27 10.80 -23.34
CA ILE A 81 7.23 11.06 -24.34
C ILE A 81 7.06 12.57 -24.47
N LYS A 82 7.04 13.09 -25.70
CA LYS A 82 6.74 14.49 -25.97
C LYS A 82 5.35 14.61 -26.59
N ALA A 83 4.41 15.19 -25.87
CA ALA A 83 3.06 15.42 -26.36
C ALA A 83 3.02 16.58 -27.38
N PRO A 84 2.04 16.56 -28.30
CA PRO A 84 1.67 17.75 -29.06
C PRO A 84 1.31 18.93 -28.14
N PRO A 85 1.64 20.18 -28.50
CA PRO A 85 1.24 21.35 -27.72
C PRO A 85 -0.27 21.41 -27.52
N GLY A 86 -0.70 21.58 -26.26
CA GLY A 86 -2.12 21.67 -25.90
C GLY A 86 -2.81 20.33 -25.64
N ALA A 87 -2.11 19.20 -25.66
CA ALA A 87 -2.65 17.92 -25.20
C ALA A 87 -3.17 18.02 -23.74
N SER A 88 -4.25 17.30 -23.42
CA SER A 88 -4.83 17.28 -22.06
C SER A 88 -4.09 16.29 -21.17
N ARG A 89 -3.61 16.77 -20.01
CA ARG A 89 -3.00 15.95 -18.96
C ARG A 89 -3.99 14.95 -18.39
N GLU A 90 -5.24 15.35 -18.23
CA GLU A 90 -6.30 14.54 -17.65
C GLU A 90 -6.70 13.39 -18.58
N ALA A 91 -6.78 13.65 -19.89
CA ALA A 91 -6.97 12.59 -20.89
C ALA A 91 -5.77 11.64 -20.93
N ALA A 92 -4.55 12.16 -20.83
CA ALA A 92 -3.33 11.36 -20.82
C ALA A 92 -3.22 10.46 -19.58
N ALA A 93 -3.44 11.00 -18.38
CA ALA A 93 -3.49 10.22 -17.15
C ALA A 93 -4.57 9.13 -17.23
N SER A 94 -5.76 9.46 -17.72
CA SER A 94 -6.87 8.52 -17.79
C SER A 94 -6.61 7.37 -18.76
N ALA A 95 -6.11 7.67 -19.96
CA ALA A 95 -5.74 6.64 -20.92
C ALA A 95 -4.60 5.75 -20.41
N ALA A 96 -3.63 6.33 -19.70
CA ALA A 96 -2.53 5.57 -19.12
C ALA A 96 -3.01 4.58 -18.05
N ALA A 97 -3.81 5.07 -17.09
CA ALA A 97 -4.38 4.25 -16.02
C ALA A 97 -5.26 3.14 -16.59
N TYR A 98 -6.21 3.49 -17.47
CA TYR A 98 -7.10 2.54 -18.14
C TYR A 98 -6.32 1.43 -18.84
N THR A 99 -5.33 1.80 -19.66
CA THR A 99 -4.58 0.82 -20.47
C THR A 99 -3.81 -0.17 -19.60
N VAL A 100 -3.16 0.30 -18.53
CA VAL A 100 -2.44 -0.59 -17.59
C VAL A 100 -3.44 -1.46 -16.82
N LEU A 101 -4.48 -0.87 -16.23
CA LEU A 101 -5.45 -1.58 -15.40
C LEU A 101 -6.21 -2.65 -16.19
N SER A 102 -6.74 -2.33 -17.36
CA SER A 102 -7.47 -3.28 -18.22
C SER A 102 -6.58 -4.44 -18.69
N ARG A 103 -5.26 -4.23 -18.79
CA ARG A 103 -4.31 -5.30 -19.11
C ARG A 103 -4.01 -6.21 -17.91
N LEU A 104 -3.90 -5.65 -16.71
CA LEU A 104 -3.57 -6.40 -15.49
C LEU A 104 -4.79 -7.07 -14.84
N LEU A 105 -5.96 -6.45 -14.94
CA LEU A 105 -7.19 -6.80 -14.24
C LEU A 105 -8.36 -6.85 -15.23
N TRP A 106 -8.22 -7.64 -16.29
CA TRP A 106 -9.19 -7.68 -17.39
C TRP A 106 -10.64 -7.98 -16.97
N LEU A 107 -10.85 -8.73 -15.88
CA LEU A 107 -12.19 -8.97 -15.30
C LEU A 107 -12.84 -7.71 -14.69
N GLN A 108 -12.04 -6.69 -14.35
CA GLN A 108 -12.50 -5.41 -13.80
C GLN A 108 -12.66 -4.33 -14.89
N THR A 109 -12.46 -4.66 -16.17
CA THR A 109 -12.57 -3.70 -17.30
C THR A 109 -13.85 -2.88 -17.27
N PRO A 110 -15.06 -3.42 -16.94
CA PRO A 110 -16.27 -2.60 -16.85
C PRO A 110 -16.17 -1.44 -15.85
N VAL A 111 -15.43 -1.60 -14.75
CA VAL A 111 -15.17 -0.52 -13.78
C VAL A 111 -14.27 0.55 -14.40
N PHE A 112 -13.27 0.12 -15.18
CA PHE A 112 -12.34 1.03 -15.84
C PHE A 112 -12.98 1.76 -17.02
N ASP A 113 -13.88 1.11 -17.76
CA ASP A 113 -14.67 1.73 -18.84
C ASP A 113 -15.50 2.89 -18.27
N ALA A 114 -16.25 2.63 -17.19
CA ALA A 114 -17.06 3.66 -16.52
C ALA A 114 -16.21 4.82 -15.97
N MET A 115 -15.04 4.52 -15.39
CA MET A 115 -14.12 5.53 -14.88
C MET A 115 -13.48 6.36 -16.00
N LEU A 116 -13.13 5.74 -17.12
CA LEU A 116 -12.62 6.43 -18.30
C LEU A 116 -13.69 7.35 -18.90
N GLU A 117 -14.91 6.86 -19.07
CA GLU A 117 -16.04 7.66 -19.55
C GLU A 117 -16.27 8.89 -18.66
N ALA A 118 -16.37 8.70 -17.34
CA ALA A 118 -16.56 9.78 -16.38
C ALA A 118 -15.41 10.80 -16.41
N SER A 119 -14.17 10.34 -16.56
CA SER A 119 -13.00 11.22 -16.67
C SER A 119 -13.02 12.05 -17.94
N LEU A 120 -13.36 11.44 -19.08
CA LEU A 120 -13.36 12.09 -20.39
C LEU A 120 -14.55 13.01 -20.60
N ALA A 121 -15.70 12.77 -19.95
CA ALA A 121 -16.86 13.66 -20.00
C ALA A 121 -16.56 15.08 -19.46
N ARG A 122 -15.53 15.22 -18.62
CA ARG A 122 -15.07 16.51 -18.07
C ARG A 122 -14.16 17.29 -19.01
N ILE A 123 -13.81 16.73 -20.17
CA ILE A 123 -12.86 17.29 -21.13
C ILE A 123 -13.60 17.54 -22.45
N ALA A 124 -13.55 18.79 -22.92
CA ALA A 124 -14.14 19.18 -24.20
C ALA A 124 -13.57 18.33 -25.35
N ASP A 125 -14.43 17.95 -26.28
CA ASP A 125 -13.99 17.21 -27.47
C ASP A 125 -13.11 18.08 -28.36
N GLY A 126 -12.03 17.48 -28.88
CA GLY A 126 -11.08 18.16 -29.75
C GLY A 126 -9.66 17.61 -29.65
N PRO A 127 -8.70 18.23 -30.36
CA PRO A 127 -7.31 17.77 -30.46
C PRO A 127 -6.64 17.54 -29.10
N ALA A 128 -6.87 18.44 -28.14
CA ALA A 128 -6.31 18.32 -26.79
C ALA A 128 -6.66 16.97 -26.14
N LYS A 129 -7.91 16.52 -26.26
CA LYS A 129 -8.41 15.27 -25.69
C LYS A 129 -7.84 14.06 -26.44
N THR A 130 -7.88 14.08 -27.78
CA THR A 130 -7.38 12.96 -28.61
C THR A 130 -5.87 12.77 -28.46
N ASP A 131 -5.11 13.86 -28.42
CA ASP A 131 -3.65 13.83 -28.29
C ASP A 131 -3.26 13.34 -26.89
N GLY A 132 -3.98 13.80 -25.85
CA GLY A 132 -3.81 13.31 -24.49
C GLY A 132 -4.04 11.78 -24.40
N LEU A 133 -5.14 11.28 -24.96
CA LEU A 133 -5.42 9.84 -25.01
C LEU A 133 -4.29 9.04 -25.68
N ALA A 134 -3.76 9.53 -26.82
CA ALA A 134 -2.67 8.88 -27.53
C ALA A 134 -1.38 8.84 -26.71
N VAL A 135 -1.03 9.95 -26.04
CA VAL A 135 0.13 10.04 -25.13
C VAL A 135 -0.01 9.07 -23.96
N GLY A 136 -1.19 9.04 -23.33
CA GLY A 136 -1.46 8.15 -22.19
C GLY A 136 -1.33 6.68 -22.55
N LYS A 137 -1.91 6.27 -23.69
CA LYS A 137 -1.77 4.90 -24.19
C LYS A 137 -0.31 4.53 -24.46
N ALA A 138 0.45 5.42 -25.10
CA ALA A 138 1.87 5.21 -25.37
C ALA A 138 2.68 5.04 -24.08
N ALA A 139 2.43 5.86 -23.05
CA ALA A 139 3.07 5.74 -21.74
C ALA A 139 2.77 4.39 -21.08
N ALA A 140 1.50 3.99 -21.06
CA ALA A 140 1.09 2.70 -20.51
C ALA A 140 1.74 1.50 -21.22
N GLU A 141 1.78 1.50 -22.55
CA GLU A 141 2.42 0.44 -23.32
C GLU A 141 3.91 0.31 -23.01
N LYS A 142 4.61 1.44 -22.78
CA LYS A 142 6.02 1.42 -22.36
C LYS A 142 6.19 0.83 -20.96
N ILE A 143 5.35 1.19 -20.00
CA ILE A 143 5.42 0.60 -18.65
C ILE A 143 5.09 -0.89 -18.68
N LEU A 144 4.05 -1.30 -19.41
CA LEU A 144 3.69 -2.70 -19.58
C LEU A 144 4.85 -3.51 -20.19
N ALA A 145 5.49 -2.99 -21.23
CA ALA A 145 6.66 -3.62 -21.85
C ALA A 145 7.85 -3.68 -20.88
N LEU A 146 8.15 -2.59 -20.18
CA LEU A 146 9.22 -2.53 -19.18
C LEU A 146 9.01 -3.53 -18.05
N ARG A 147 7.76 -3.87 -17.72
CA ARG A 147 7.43 -4.79 -16.61
C ARG A 147 7.01 -6.19 -17.06
N ALA A 148 7.01 -6.49 -18.35
CA ALA A 148 6.55 -7.78 -18.88
C ALA A 148 7.36 -8.98 -18.33
N ASN A 149 8.67 -8.80 -18.16
CA ASN A 149 9.61 -9.84 -17.72
C ASN A 149 10.37 -9.42 -16.46
N ASP A 150 9.66 -8.81 -15.50
CA ASP A 150 10.25 -8.35 -14.24
C ASP A 150 10.28 -9.45 -13.15
N GLY A 151 9.89 -10.67 -13.47
CA GLY A 151 9.87 -11.81 -12.56
C GLY A 151 8.58 -11.96 -11.74
N ALA A 152 7.66 -11.00 -11.76
CA ALA A 152 6.47 -11.03 -10.87
C ALA A 152 5.49 -12.16 -11.19
N ASN A 153 5.40 -12.55 -12.47
CA ASN A 153 4.60 -13.69 -12.94
C ASN A 153 5.33 -15.04 -12.79
N GLY A 154 6.52 -15.05 -12.20
CA GLY A 154 7.29 -16.25 -11.96
C GLY A 154 6.70 -17.13 -10.86
N SER A 155 7.39 -18.22 -10.59
CA SER A 155 7.14 -19.09 -9.44
C SER A 155 8.48 -19.58 -8.90
N ALA A 156 8.51 -19.89 -7.60
CA ALA A 156 9.66 -20.53 -6.98
C ALA A 156 9.18 -21.47 -5.88
N VAL A 157 9.80 -22.64 -5.78
CA VAL A 157 9.55 -23.60 -4.71
C VAL A 157 10.43 -23.22 -3.53
N TYR A 158 9.81 -22.99 -2.37
CA TYR A 158 10.55 -22.80 -1.14
C TYR A 158 11.12 -24.12 -0.64
N THR A 159 12.44 -24.20 -0.55
CA THR A 159 13.11 -25.35 0.08
C THR A 159 13.21 -25.10 1.58
N HIS A 160 12.48 -25.89 2.37
CA HIS A 160 12.55 -25.82 3.82
C HIS A 160 13.95 -26.19 4.33
N ARG A 161 14.44 -25.40 5.29
CA ARG A 161 15.70 -25.66 5.98
C ARG A 161 15.41 -26.22 7.36
N THR A 162 16.24 -27.15 7.82
CA THR A 162 16.19 -27.69 9.18
C THR A 162 17.15 -26.94 10.10
N GLY A 163 16.79 -26.83 11.38
CA GLY A 163 17.65 -26.22 12.40
C GLY A 163 16.96 -25.14 13.20
N LEU A 164 17.58 -24.76 14.32
CA LEU A 164 17.07 -23.70 15.19
C LEU A 164 16.91 -22.39 14.40
N GLY A 165 15.77 -21.74 14.56
CA GLY A 165 15.53 -20.46 13.91
C GLY A 165 15.00 -20.50 12.47
N MET A 166 14.94 -21.68 11.85
CA MET A 166 14.53 -21.81 10.45
C MET A 166 13.00 -21.82 10.31
N TYR A 167 12.51 -21.12 9.29
CA TYR A 167 11.09 -20.98 9.01
C TYR A 167 10.47 -22.32 8.62
N GLN A 168 9.36 -22.60 9.29
CA GLN A 168 8.49 -23.74 9.04
C GLN A 168 7.05 -23.23 8.84
N PRO A 169 6.20 -23.98 8.13
CA PRO A 169 4.78 -23.68 8.06
C PRO A 169 4.17 -23.58 9.46
N THR A 170 3.24 -22.65 9.62
CA THR A 170 2.68 -22.31 10.93
C THR A 170 1.22 -22.78 11.06
N PRO A 171 0.80 -23.22 12.26
CA PRO A 171 -0.58 -23.62 12.51
C PRO A 171 -1.56 -22.45 12.29
N PRO A 172 -2.86 -22.73 12.08
CA PRO A 172 -3.49 -24.06 12.13
C PRO A 172 -3.39 -24.85 10.82
N VAL A 173 -3.26 -24.17 9.68
CA VAL A 173 -3.37 -24.81 8.35
C VAL A 173 -2.04 -25.19 7.71
N ASN A 174 -0.90 -24.73 8.25
CA ASN A 174 0.45 -25.03 7.75
C ASN A 174 0.60 -24.85 6.23
N PRO A 175 0.23 -23.67 5.68
CA PRO A 175 0.14 -23.47 4.24
C PRO A 175 1.53 -23.32 3.59
N PRO A 176 1.63 -23.51 2.25
CA PRO A 176 2.86 -23.24 1.51
C PRO A 176 3.33 -21.77 1.62
N PRO A 177 4.64 -21.50 1.55
CA PRO A 177 5.17 -20.14 1.62
C PRO A 177 4.72 -19.25 0.45
N VAL A 178 4.32 -18.03 0.76
CA VAL A 178 3.74 -17.06 -0.19
C VAL A 178 4.83 -16.43 -1.04
N MET A 179 4.74 -16.70 -2.35
CA MET A 179 5.52 -16.06 -3.41
C MET A 179 7.03 -15.95 -3.14
N PRO A 180 7.76 -17.05 -2.96
CA PRO A 180 9.22 -17.00 -2.74
C PRO A 180 9.97 -16.30 -3.88
N HIS A 181 9.44 -16.36 -5.12
CA HIS A 181 10.04 -15.71 -6.29
C HIS A 181 10.05 -14.19 -6.21
N TRP A 182 9.23 -13.58 -5.34
CA TRP A 182 9.18 -12.13 -5.20
C TRP A 182 10.51 -11.53 -4.73
N ALA A 183 11.35 -12.35 -4.07
CA ALA A 183 12.74 -12.02 -3.73
C ALA A 183 13.64 -11.67 -4.93
N THR A 184 13.22 -12.03 -6.15
CA THR A 184 13.98 -11.83 -7.39
C THR A 184 13.27 -10.91 -8.39
N VAL A 185 12.12 -10.35 -8.02
CA VAL A 185 11.41 -9.40 -8.88
C VAL A 185 12.29 -8.18 -9.10
N ARG A 186 12.45 -7.76 -10.34
CA ARG A 186 13.23 -6.56 -10.67
C ARG A 186 12.57 -5.34 -10.00
N PRO A 187 13.28 -4.57 -9.16
CA PRO A 187 12.71 -3.38 -8.55
C PRO A 187 12.34 -2.29 -9.59
N PHE A 188 11.63 -1.25 -9.16
CA PHE A 188 11.30 -0.06 -9.93
C PHE A 188 12.41 0.98 -9.81
N THR A 189 12.81 1.33 -8.59
CA THR A 189 13.76 2.40 -8.28
C THR A 189 15.12 1.87 -7.84
N LEU A 190 15.15 0.71 -7.18
CA LEU A 190 16.40 0.02 -6.83
C LEU A 190 17.00 -0.70 -8.04
N LYS A 191 18.31 -0.90 -8.02
CA LYS A 191 19.11 -1.68 -8.98
C LYS A 191 18.98 -3.18 -8.75
N SER A 192 18.85 -3.61 -7.50
CA SER A 192 18.67 -5.02 -7.11
C SER A 192 17.83 -5.12 -5.83
N PRO A 193 17.15 -6.26 -5.59
CA PRO A 193 16.36 -6.47 -4.37
C PRO A 193 17.14 -6.29 -3.06
N ASP A 194 18.44 -6.60 -3.07
CA ASP A 194 19.35 -6.56 -1.92
C ASP A 194 20.19 -5.26 -1.83
N GLN A 195 19.94 -4.27 -2.70
CA GLN A 195 20.74 -3.03 -2.76
C GLN A 195 20.84 -2.33 -1.40
N ILE A 196 19.75 -2.35 -0.62
CA ILE A 196 19.71 -1.75 0.71
C ILE A 196 19.79 -2.88 1.75
N PRO A 197 20.92 -2.98 2.48
CA PRO A 197 21.09 -4.04 3.45
C PRO A 197 20.18 -3.82 4.67
N VAL A 198 19.56 -4.90 5.13
CA VAL A 198 18.84 -4.96 6.40
C VAL A 198 19.70 -5.64 7.46
N LYS A 199 19.70 -5.12 8.70
CA LYS A 199 20.30 -5.81 9.86
C LYS A 199 19.66 -7.19 9.96
N GLY A 200 20.41 -8.26 10.23
CA GLY A 200 19.83 -9.59 10.48
C GLY A 200 19.06 -9.64 11.80
N PRO A 201 18.29 -10.72 12.06
CA PRO A 201 17.66 -10.92 13.37
C PRO A 201 18.72 -10.99 14.48
N ALA A 202 18.34 -10.57 15.69
CA ALA A 202 19.23 -10.62 16.85
C ALA A 202 19.64 -12.07 17.19
N PRO A 203 20.87 -12.30 17.69
CA PRO A 203 21.29 -13.61 18.19
C PRO A 203 20.36 -14.12 19.30
N TYR A 204 20.11 -15.43 19.34
CA TYR A 204 19.14 -16.02 20.27
C TYR A 204 19.53 -15.98 21.76
N ASP A 205 20.82 -15.81 22.05
CA ASP A 205 21.38 -15.62 23.39
C ASP A 205 21.43 -14.13 23.82
N SER A 206 21.07 -13.21 22.92
CA SER A 206 21.13 -11.77 23.19
C SER A 206 19.97 -11.27 24.07
N ALA A 207 20.23 -10.16 24.78
CA ALA A 207 19.20 -9.44 25.52
C ALA A 207 18.12 -8.83 24.60
N GLU A 208 18.49 -8.44 23.36
CA GLU A 208 17.57 -7.93 22.33
C GLU A 208 16.54 -9.00 21.96
N PHE A 209 16.99 -10.23 21.66
CA PHE A 209 16.07 -11.32 21.34
C PHE A 209 15.18 -11.71 22.53
N ALA A 210 15.74 -11.78 23.75
CA ALA A 210 14.97 -12.11 24.94
C ALA A 210 13.85 -11.08 25.20
N ARG A 211 14.16 -9.78 25.07
CA ARG A 211 13.16 -8.70 25.20
C ARG A 211 12.03 -8.85 24.19
N ASP A 212 12.37 -8.99 22.90
CA ASP A 212 11.39 -9.08 21.83
C ASP A 212 10.52 -10.34 21.95
N PHE A 213 11.13 -11.47 22.34
CA PHE A 213 10.44 -12.73 22.60
C PHE A 213 9.44 -12.58 23.75
N THR A 214 9.87 -12.00 24.89
CA THR A 214 9.00 -11.80 26.05
C THR A 214 7.86 -10.85 25.73
N GLU A 215 8.14 -9.77 24.99
CA GLU A 215 7.13 -8.82 24.55
C GLU A 215 6.07 -9.50 23.68
N VAL A 216 6.45 -10.19 22.61
CA VAL A 216 5.48 -10.83 21.70
C VAL A 216 4.76 -12.00 22.39
N LYS A 217 5.42 -12.76 23.27
CA LYS A 217 4.76 -13.82 24.04
C LYS A 217 3.66 -13.24 24.93
N LEU A 218 3.92 -12.12 25.60
CA LEU A 218 2.95 -11.46 26.49
C LEU A 218 1.86 -10.72 25.70
N MET A 219 2.26 -9.81 24.83
CA MET A 219 1.37 -8.87 24.14
C MET A 219 0.74 -9.45 22.88
N GLY A 220 1.29 -10.52 22.31
CA GLY A 220 0.81 -11.14 21.07
C GLY A 220 -0.09 -12.35 21.26
N ALA A 221 -0.21 -12.87 22.49
CA ALA A 221 -1.01 -14.06 22.78
C ALA A 221 -2.50 -13.87 22.43
N LYS A 222 -3.16 -14.89 21.92
CA LYS A 222 -4.58 -14.89 21.53
C LYS A 222 -5.50 -14.33 22.61
N ASN A 223 -5.29 -14.78 23.85
CA ASN A 223 -6.02 -14.35 25.04
C ASN A 223 -5.11 -13.63 26.04
N SER A 224 -4.29 -12.67 25.57
CA SER A 224 -3.39 -11.91 26.43
C SER A 224 -4.16 -11.12 27.49
N PRO A 225 -3.85 -11.27 28.80
CA PRO A 225 -4.41 -10.43 29.84
C PRO A 225 -3.73 -9.05 29.94
N ALA A 226 -2.56 -8.86 29.31
CA ALA A 226 -1.80 -7.61 29.34
C ALA A 226 -2.16 -6.67 28.17
N ARG A 227 -2.62 -7.22 27.04
CA ARG A 227 -3.02 -6.42 25.88
C ARG A 227 -4.39 -5.79 26.11
N THR A 228 -4.47 -4.47 26.00
CA THR A 228 -5.74 -3.75 26.14
C THR A 228 -6.70 -4.05 24.98
N ARG A 229 -7.97 -3.70 25.16
CA ARG A 229 -8.96 -3.76 24.07
C ARG A 229 -8.54 -2.91 22.88
N GLU A 230 -8.08 -1.68 23.12
CA GLU A 230 -7.63 -0.76 22.08
C GLU A 230 -6.44 -1.33 21.29
N GLN A 231 -5.46 -1.94 21.96
CA GLN A 231 -4.33 -2.60 21.29
C GLN A 231 -4.78 -3.80 20.45
N THR A 232 -5.80 -4.55 20.91
CA THR A 232 -6.41 -5.63 20.13
C THR A 232 -7.13 -5.09 18.89
N GLU A 233 -7.89 -4.00 19.02
CA GLU A 233 -8.54 -3.32 17.89
C GLU A 233 -7.51 -2.73 16.93
N THR A 234 -6.37 -2.23 17.43
CA THR A 234 -5.25 -1.73 16.63
C THR A 234 -4.60 -2.83 15.81
N ALA A 235 -4.30 -3.98 16.44
CA ALA A 235 -3.77 -5.16 15.75
C ALA A 235 -4.70 -5.63 14.62
N ARG A 236 -6.01 -5.61 14.85
CA ARG A 236 -7.03 -5.95 13.84
C ARG A 236 -7.10 -4.90 12.74
N PHE A 237 -7.12 -3.62 13.09
CA PHE A 237 -7.17 -2.52 12.12
C PHE A 237 -6.01 -2.62 11.12
N TRP A 238 -4.79 -2.82 11.61
CA TRP A 238 -3.60 -2.93 10.75
C TRP A 238 -3.42 -4.31 10.10
N SER A 239 -4.41 -5.20 10.17
CA SER A 239 -4.46 -6.39 9.29
C SER A 239 -4.82 -6.03 7.84
N ILE A 240 -5.32 -4.80 7.64
CA ILE A 240 -5.65 -4.25 6.33
C ILE A 240 -4.37 -3.95 5.56
N SER A 241 -4.41 -4.21 4.25
CA SER A 241 -3.30 -3.97 3.34
C SER A 241 -2.84 -2.50 3.37
N GLY A 242 -1.53 -2.29 3.52
CA GLY A 242 -0.89 -0.97 3.42
C GLY A 242 -1.23 -0.23 2.10
N ILE A 243 -1.45 -0.97 1.00
CA ILE A 243 -1.87 -0.38 -0.28
C ILE A 243 -3.17 0.40 -0.11
N VAL A 244 -4.10 -0.10 0.72
CA VAL A 244 -5.40 0.52 0.96
C VAL A 244 -5.27 1.70 1.91
N THR A 245 -4.64 1.51 3.07
CA THR A 245 -4.51 2.54 4.12
C THR A 245 -3.68 3.73 3.66
N ASP A 246 -2.53 3.48 3.05
CA ASP A 246 -1.51 4.51 2.86
C ASP A 246 -1.83 5.35 1.63
N ASN A 247 -2.36 4.73 0.56
CA ASN A 247 -2.89 5.49 -0.57
C ASN A 247 -4.12 6.33 -0.15
N ALA A 248 -4.99 5.83 0.73
CA ALA A 248 -6.13 6.60 1.22
C ALA A 248 -5.69 7.82 2.06
N ALA A 249 -4.70 7.63 2.95
CA ALA A 249 -4.11 8.73 3.72
C ALA A 249 -3.46 9.78 2.80
N ALA A 250 -2.65 9.35 1.83
CA ALA A 250 -2.01 10.24 0.86
C ALA A 250 -3.04 11.01 0.01
N ARG A 251 -4.13 10.37 -0.44
CA ARG A 251 -5.23 11.05 -1.17
C ARG A 251 -5.87 12.14 -0.31
N GLN A 252 -6.19 11.85 0.95
CA GLN A 252 -6.81 12.84 1.84
C GLN A 252 -5.91 14.07 2.04
N VAL A 253 -4.61 13.87 2.24
CA VAL A 253 -3.68 14.99 2.44
C VAL A 253 -3.43 15.75 1.14
N ALA A 254 -3.28 15.08 0.00
CA ALA A 254 -3.16 15.70 -1.31
C ALA A 254 -4.36 16.62 -1.62
N ILE A 255 -5.58 16.15 -1.36
CA ILE A 255 -6.82 16.94 -1.51
C ILE A 255 -6.80 18.16 -0.59
N LYS A 256 -6.44 18.00 0.69
CA LYS A 256 -6.36 19.13 1.64
C LYS A 256 -5.36 20.19 1.22
N LYS A 257 -4.25 19.79 0.60
CA LYS A 257 -3.21 20.69 0.08
C LYS A 257 -3.51 21.27 -1.30
N ALA A 258 -4.58 20.82 -1.95
CA ALA A 258 -4.92 21.20 -3.32
C ALA A 258 -3.74 21.04 -4.29
N THR A 259 -3.01 19.93 -4.19
CA THR A 259 -1.88 19.61 -5.08
C THR A 259 -2.32 19.53 -6.55
N SER A 260 -1.41 19.90 -7.46
CA SER A 260 -1.71 19.88 -8.90
C SER A 260 -1.73 18.47 -9.49
N VAL A 261 -2.36 18.28 -10.64
CA VAL A 261 -2.34 17.00 -11.41
C VAL A 261 -0.90 16.52 -11.65
N THR A 262 -0.01 17.43 -12.04
CA THR A 262 1.40 17.11 -12.30
C THR A 262 2.13 16.68 -11.02
N ASP A 263 1.86 17.34 -9.89
CA ASP A 263 2.49 16.98 -8.61
C ASP A 263 1.93 15.67 -8.06
N ASN A 264 0.62 15.45 -8.13
CA ASN A 264 0.01 14.19 -7.71
C ASN A 264 0.47 13.01 -8.56
N ALA A 265 0.66 13.20 -9.87
CA ALA A 265 1.23 12.16 -10.73
C ALA A 265 2.62 11.72 -10.23
N ARG A 266 3.45 12.65 -9.77
CA ARG A 266 4.74 12.33 -9.14
C ARG A 266 4.59 11.72 -7.74
N ILE A 267 3.75 12.30 -6.89
CA ILE A 267 3.55 11.85 -5.50
C ILE A 267 3.14 10.38 -5.49
N PHE A 268 2.09 10.03 -6.22
CA PHE A 268 1.58 8.66 -6.19
C PHE A 268 2.45 7.67 -6.96
N ALA A 269 3.23 8.13 -7.95
CA ALA A 269 4.24 7.30 -8.60
C ALA A 269 5.37 6.94 -7.64
N LEU A 270 5.95 7.92 -6.93
CA LEU A 270 6.99 7.65 -5.93
C LEU A 270 6.45 6.83 -4.75
N LEU A 271 5.24 7.13 -4.28
CA LEU A 271 4.60 6.41 -3.17
C LEU A 271 4.50 4.90 -3.48
N ASN A 272 3.94 4.57 -4.65
CA ASN A 272 3.68 3.18 -5.00
C ASN A 272 4.92 2.45 -5.53
N MET A 273 5.84 3.13 -6.23
CA MET A 273 7.11 2.52 -6.64
C MET A 273 8.01 2.22 -5.44
N ALA A 274 8.15 3.15 -4.49
CA ALA A 274 8.94 2.92 -3.27
C ALA A 274 8.31 1.83 -2.40
N GLY A 275 6.97 1.82 -2.25
CA GLY A 275 6.27 0.76 -1.53
C GLY A 275 6.45 -0.62 -2.17
N ALA A 276 6.37 -0.72 -3.50
CA ALA A 276 6.63 -1.97 -4.22
C ALA A 276 8.08 -2.46 -4.03
N ASP A 277 9.05 -1.56 -4.11
CA ASP A 277 10.47 -1.87 -3.89
C ASP A 277 10.77 -2.29 -2.46
N ALA A 278 10.11 -1.68 -1.48
CA ALA A 278 10.24 -2.06 -0.08
C ALA A 278 9.73 -3.48 0.16
N TYR A 279 8.64 -3.89 -0.51
CA TYR A 279 8.21 -5.29 -0.48
C TYR A 279 9.21 -6.23 -1.16
N ILE A 280 9.78 -5.83 -2.30
CA ILE A 280 10.78 -6.65 -3.01
C ILE A 280 12.01 -6.88 -2.12
N ALA A 281 12.56 -5.81 -1.52
CA ALA A 281 13.69 -5.90 -0.60
C ALA A 281 13.35 -6.69 0.68
N CYS A 282 12.14 -6.53 1.20
CA CYS A 282 11.66 -7.31 2.34
C CYS A 282 11.57 -8.80 2.01
N TRP A 283 11.02 -9.16 0.84
CA TRP A 283 10.91 -10.56 0.41
C TRP A 283 12.27 -11.18 0.11
N GLU A 284 13.21 -10.43 -0.46
CA GLU A 284 14.61 -10.83 -0.56
C GLU A 284 15.14 -11.26 0.81
N ALA A 285 15.05 -10.37 1.80
CA ALA A 285 15.58 -10.64 3.13
C ALA A 285 14.87 -11.83 3.80
N LYS A 286 13.55 -11.93 3.68
CA LYS A 286 12.75 -13.06 4.21
C LYS A 286 13.22 -14.39 3.66
N TYR A 287 13.38 -14.48 2.35
CA TYR A 287 13.71 -15.72 1.66
C TYR A 287 15.21 -16.00 1.60
N ARG A 288 16.06 -15.06 2.01
CA ARG A 288 17.49 -15.28 2.30
C ARG A 288 17.76 -15.67 3.76
N LEU A 289 17.07 -15.06 4.71
CA LEU A 289 17.31 -15.24 6.16
C LEU A 289 16.50 -16.39 6.76
N HIS A 290 15.35 -16.75 6.17
CA HIS A 290 14.54 -17.89 6.59
C HIS A 290 14.11 -17.85 8.07
N HIS A 291 13.97 -16.68 8.69
CA HIS A 291 13.70 -16.59 10.13
C HIS A 291 12.31 -17.13 10.50
N TRP A 292 12.23 -17.93 11.56
CA TRP A 292 10.99 -18.50 12.09
C TRP A 292 10.05 -17.46 12.73
N ARG A 293 8.77 -17.82 12.83
CA ARG A 293 7.72 -16.96 13.39
C ARG A 293 7.67 -17.04 14.93
N PRO A 294 7.10 -16.03 15.62
CA PRO A 294 6.95 -16.05 17.08
C PRO A 294 6.27 -17.32 17.61
N VAL A 295 5.21 -17.80 16.93
CA VAL A 295 4.53 -19.05 17.31
C VAL A 295 5.47 -20.25 17.34
N THR A 296 6.39 -20.35 16.37
CA THR A 296 7.38 -21.43 16.33
C THR A 296 8.43 -21.23 17.42
N ALA A 297 8.97 -20.02 17.55
CA ALA A 297 10.00 -19.71 18.52
C ALA A 297 9.51 -19.95 19.97
N ILE A 298 8.32 -19.47 20.32
CA ILE A 298 7.75 -19.58 21.67
C ILE A 298 7.46 -21.04 22.04
N ARG A 299 6.90 -21.82 21.11
CA ARG A 299 6.61 -23.24 21.38
C ARG A 299 7.88 -24.08 21.53
N ASN A 300 8.97 -23.69 20.86
CA ASN A 300 10.23 -24.43 20.83
C ASN A 300 11.35 -23.75 21.65
N ALA A 301 11.03 -22.79 22.52
CA ALA A 301 12.05 -21.97 23.17
C ALA A 301 13.04 -22.76 24.03
N ALA A 302 12.63 -23.92 24.56
CA ALA A 302 13.51 -24.82 25.30
C ALA A 302 14.71 -25.31 24.46
N ALA A 303 14.54 -25.49 23.14
CA ALA A 303 15.61 -25.88 22.23
C ALA A 303 16.63 -24.78 21.94
N ILE A 304 16.33 -23.52 22.31
CA ILE A 304 17.25 -22.39 22.14
C ILE A 304 18.37 -22.43 23.19
N GLY A 305 18.11 -22.96 24.39
CA GLY A 305 19.09 -23.01 25.47
C GLY A 305 19.34 -21.68 26.20
N ASN A 306 18.54 -20.64 25.92
CA ASN A 306 18.61 -19.36 26.64
C ASN A 306 17.67 -19.41 27.87
N PRO A 307 18.19 -19.32 29.12
CA PRO A 307 17.39 -19.48 30.34
C PRO A 307 16.35 -18.36 30.55
N ASN A 308 16.49 -17.24 29.84
CA ASN A 308 15.52 -16.14 29.88
C ASN A 308 14.29 -16.40 28.99
N LEU A 309 14.29 -17.48 28.21
CA LEU A 309 13.19 -17.82 27.30
C LEU A 309 12.35 -18.95 27.88
N VAL A 310 11.15 -18.61 28.34
CA VAL A 310 10.20 -19.61 28.81
C VAL A 310 9.40 -20.14 27.63
N ALA A 311 9.48 -21.43 27.36
CA ALA A 311 8.65 -22.07 26.34
C ALA A 311 7.15 -22.03 26.72
N ASP A 312 6.29 -22.02 25.71
CA ASP A 312 4.86 -22.30 25.88
C ASP A 312 4.38 -23.09 24.65
N PRO A 313 4.31 -24.44 24.75
CA PRO A 313 3.94 -25.32 23.63
C PRO A 313 2.53 -25.07 23.07
N ASN A 314 1.64 -24.43 23.85
CA ASN A 314 0.25 -24.17 23.47
C ASN A 314 0.01 -22.73 23.04
N TRP A 315 1.05 -21.88 23.04
CA TRP A 315 0.91 -20.47 22.69
C TRP A 315 0.32 -20.28 21.30
N GLU A 316 -0.68 -19.41 21.18
CA GLU A 316 -1.30 -19.01 19.91
C GLU A 316 -1.24 -17.48 19.76
N PRO A 317 -0.95 -16.96 18.55
CA PRO A 317 -1.02 -15.53 18.28
C PRO A 317 -2.46 -15.03 18.20
N LEU A 318 -2.65 -13.72 18.38
CA LEU A 318 -3.95 -13.06 18.18
C LEU A 318 -4.45 -13.20 16.73
N LEU A 319 -3.57 -12.94 15.75
CA LEU A 319 -3.89 -13.09 14.34
C LEU A 319 -3.24 -14.34 13.76
N VAL A 320 -3.88 -14.92 12.75
CA VAL A 320 -3.31 -16.06 12.00
C VAL A 320 -1.96 -15.64 11.44
N THR A 321 -0.94 -16.45 11.70
CA THR A 321 0.41 -16.16 11.25
C THR A 321 0.51 -16.22 9.73
N PRO A 322 1.00 -15.17 9.05
CA PRO A 322 1.14 -15.20 7.60
C PRO A 322 2.17 -16.23 7.12
N ALA A 323 1.88 -16.83 5.99
CA ALA A 323 2.61 -17.96 5.41
C ALA A 323 3.90 -17.54 4.68
N HIS A 324 4.84 -16.91 5.40
CA HIS A 324 6.16 -16.57 4.87
C HIS A 324 7.14 -16.38 6.03
N PRO A 325 8.47 -16.44 5.77
CA PRO A 325 9.47 -16.15 6.79
C PRO A 325 9.24 -14.81 7.50
N GLU A 326 9.65 -14.76 8.76
CA GLU A 326 9.29 -13.71 9.70
C GLU A 326 10.00 -12.40 9.40
N TYR A 327 11.30 -12.45 9.11
CA TYR A 327 12.17 -11.29 9.20
C TYR A 327 12.58 -10.69 7.85
N PRO A 328 12.53 -9.35 7.66
CA PRO A 328 11.88 -8.36 8.53
C PRO A 328 10.37 -8.31 8.27
N SER A 329 9.60 -7.54 9.03
CA SER A 329 8.14 -7.44 8.85
C SER A 329 7.75 -6.76 7.53
N GLY A 330 6.91 -7.43 6.74
CA GLY A 330 6.50 -6.91 5.42
C GLY A 330 5.61 -5.69 5.50
N HIS A 331 4.68 -5.66 6.47
CA HIS A 331 3.81 -4.50 6.66
C HIS A 331 4.61 -3.26 7.02
N THR A 332 5.62 -3.38 7.88
CA THR A 332 6.42 -2.23 8.28
C THR A 332 7.39 -1.79 7.20
N CYS A 333 7.93 -2.70 6.37
CA CYS A 333 8.69 -2.32 5.17
C CYS A 333 7.87 -1.43 4.24
N TYR A 334 6.64 -1.83 3.93
CA TYR A 334 5.76 -1.02 3.09
C TYR A 334 5.42 0.31 3.77
N ALA A 335 4.97 0.28 5.03
CA ALA A 335 4.57 1.47 5.78
C ALA A 335 5.72 2.48 5.93
N GLY A 336 6.95 2.03 6.19
CA GLY A 336 8.11 2.91 6.29
C GLY A 336 8.42 3.63 4.98
N ALA A 337 8.28 2.94 3.85
CA ALA A 337 8.51 3.53 2.53
C ALA A 337 7.42 4.56 2.17
N THR A 338 6.15 4.17 2.32
CA THR A 338 5.02 5.05 1.98
C THR A 338 4.90 6.24 2.91
N GLU A 339 5.16 6.06 4.20
CA GLU A 339 5.21 7.16 5.16
C GLU A 339 6.29 8.16 4.76
N ARG A 340 7.52 7.69 4.49
CA ARG A 340 8.63 8.60 4.18
C ARG A 340 8.39 9.38 2.88
N VAL A 341 7.86 8.74 1.84
CA VAL A 341 7.47 9.48 0.62
C VAL A 341 6.38 10.50 0.92
N SER A 342 5.38 10.15 1.72
CA SER A 342 4.29 11.06 2.08
C SER A 342 4.80 12.25 2.91
N GLN A 343 5.68 12.03 3.89
CA GLN A 343 6.33 13.08 4.66
C GLN A 343 7.07 14.07 3.76
N GLU A 344 7.89 13.56 2.84
CA GLU A 344 8.71 14.40 1.97
C GLU A 344 7.85 15.24 1.00
N LEU A 345 6.82 14.63 0.42
CA LEU A 345 6.11 15.26 -0.70
C LEU A 345 4.78 15.93 -0.32
N LEU A 346 4.18 15.51 0.79
CA LEU A 346 2.92 16.05 1.30
C LEU A 346 3.10 16.78 2.64
N GLY A 347 4.22 16.63 3.34
CA GLY A 347 4.39 17.12 4.71
C GLY A 347 3.71 16.23 5.74
N ASP A 348 4.13 16.37 6.99
CA ASP A 348 3.70 15.50 8.11
C ASP A 348 2.78 16.21 9.12
N ASP A 349 2.38 17.45 8.83
CA ASP A 349 1.60 18.36 9.67
C ASP A 349 0.10 18.34 9.35
N HIS A 350 -0.35 17.36 8.55
CA HIS A 350 -1.73 17.22 8.13
C HIS A 350 -2.33 15.90 8.60
N GLY A 351 -3.33 15.97 9.48
CA GLY A 351 -4.05 14.78 9.93
C GLY A 351 -4.93 14.16 8.86
N PHE A 352 -5.31 12.89 9.06
CA PHE A 352 -6.21 12.13 8.18
C PHE A 352 -7.00 11.10 8.99
N THR A 353 -8.11 10.64 8.43
CA THR A 353 -9.01 9.68 9.09
C THR A 353 -9.20 8.46 8.20
N LEU A 354 -8.88 7.29 8.74
CA LEU A 354 -9.05 6.01 8.06
C LEU A 354 -10.25 5.28 8.69
N THR A 355 -11.23 4.96 7.85
CA THR A 355 -12.48 4.30 8.26
C THR A 355 -12.64 2.99 7.52
N PHE A 356 -12.91 1.91 8.25
CA PHE A 356 -13.18 0.60 7.69
C PHE A 356 -14.53 0.08 8.18
N PRO A 357 -15.63 0.35 7.44
CA PRO A 357 -16.99 0.02 7.87
C PRO A 357 -17.18 -1.46 8.18
N ALA A 358 -16.58 -2.36 7.40
CA ALA A 358 -16.66 -3.81 7.60
C ALA A 358 -16.11 -4.26 8.98
N MET A 359 -15.18 -3.49 9.55
CA MET A 359 -14.61 -3.73 10.88
C MET A 359 -15.23 -2.84 11.96
N ARG A 360 -16.05 -1.85 11.58
CA ARG A 360 -16.59 -0.80 12.46
C ARG A 360 -15.49 -0.06 13.23
N LEU A 361 -14.33 0.13 12.60
CA LEU A 361 -13.19 0.83 13.17
C LEU A 361 -12.89 2.09 12.38
N THR A 362 -12.64 3.17 13.12
CA THR A 362 -12.21 4.47 12.60
C THR A 362 -11.01 4.91 13.41
N ARG A 363 -9.95 5.35 12.72
CA ARG A 363 -8.75 5.92 13.35
C ARG A 363 -8.42 7.26 12.74
N THR A 364 -8.09 8.23 13.58
CA THR A 364 -7.66 9.56 13.15
C THR A 364 -6.23 9.77 13.61
N TYR A 365 -5.38 10.17 12.68
CA TYR A 365 -3.97 10.45 12.91
C TYR A 365 -3.70 11.92 12.64
N GLN A 366 -2.74 12.48 13.37
CA GLN A 366 -2.26 13.85 13.20
C GLN A 366 -1.13 13.94 12.17
N SER A 367 -0.44 12.84 11.91
CA SER A 367 0.72 12.75 11.02
C SER A 367 0.83 11.34 10.41
N PHE A 368 1.55 11.21 9.30
CA PHE A 368 1.93 9.92 8.75
C PHE A 368 2.87 9.18 9.73
N ALA A 369 3.79 9.88 10.39
CA ALA A 369 4.66 9.33 11.44
C ALA A 369 3.89 8.64 12.56
N GLN A 370 2.76 9.22 13.00
CA GLN A 370 1.93 8.61 14.04
C GLN A 370 1.35 7.28 13.56
N ALA A 371 0.85 7.23 12.32
CA ALA A 371 0.28 6.01 11.75
C ALA A 371 1.35 4.92 11.58
N GLY A 372 2.52 5.24 11.02
CA GLY A 372 3.59 4.26 10.82
C GLY A 372 4.14 3.67 12.12
N LYS A 373 4.29 4.48 13.18
CA LYS A 373 4.63 3.98 14.52
C LYS A 373 3.57 3.00 15.05
N GLU A 374 2.30 3.31 14.86
CA GLU A 374 1.21 2.41 15.28
C GLU A 374 1.24 1.08 14.50
N VAL A 375 1.67 1.07 13.23
CA VAL A 375 1.87 -0.17 12.46
C VAL A 375 2.89 -1.08 13.14
N ILE A 376 4.03 -0.54 13.59
CA ILE A 376 5.09 -1.31 14.27
C ILE A 376 4.50 -2.01 15.50
N ASP A 377 3.78 -1.27 16.35
CA ASP A 377 3.13 -1.83 17.53
C ASP A 377 2.08 -2.90 17.20
N ALA A 378 1.27 -2.65 16.17
CA ALA A 378 0.17 -3.51 15.80
C ALA A 378 0.62 -4.93 15.43
N ARG A 379 1.82 -5.10 14.87
CA ARG A 379 2.33 -6.41 14.44
C ARG A 379 2.79 -7.27 15.62
N VAL A 380 3.37 -6.62 16.64
CA VAL A 380 3.71 -7.27 17.92
C VAL A 380 2.44 -7.65 18.68
N TRP A 381 1.46 -6.75 18.76
CA TRP A 381 0.17 -7.02 19.40
C TRP A 381 -0.64 -8.10 18.68
N ALA A 382 -0.46 -8.25 17.37
CA ALA A 382 -1.01 -9.35 16.59
C ALA A 382 -0.32 -10.71 16.85
N GLY A 383 0.87 -10.72 17.47
CA GLY A 383 1.63 -11.93 17.80
C GLY A 383 2.37 -12.56 16.62
N ILE A 384 2.59 -11.82 15.53
CA ILE A 384 3.09 -12.40 14.28
C ILE A 384 4.50 -11.93 13.90
N HIS A 385 5.04 -10.93 14.60
CA HIS A 385 6.38 -10.39 14.42
C HIS A 385 7.06 -10.07 15.75
N PHE A 386 8.39 -10.11 15.76
CA PHE A 386 9.22 -9.58 16.85
C PHE A 386 9.42 -8.08 16.68
N ARG A 387 9.59 -7.33 17.77
CA ARG A 387 9.76 -5.87 17.76
C ARG A 387 10.86 -5.39 16.81
N SER A 388 12.05 -5.98 16.90
CA SER A 388 13.18 -5.66 16.01
C SER A 388 12.88 -5.92 14.54
N SER A 389 12.10 -6.96 14.21
CA SER A 389 11.67 -7.24 12.83
C SER A 389 10.78 -6.14 12.28
N ASP A 390 9.90 -5.58 13.11
CA ASP A 390 9.03 -4.46 12.76
C ASP A 390 9.83 -3.16 12.61
N GLU A 391 10.71 -2.84 13.55
CA GLU A 391 11.56 -1.63 13.52
C GLU A 391 12.56 -1.65 12.35
N HIS A 392 13.28 -2.75 12.16
CA HIS A 392 14.25 -2.86 11.06
C HIS A 392 13.56 -2.94 9.70
N GLY A 393 12.36 -3.54 9.62
CA GLY A 393 11.54 -3.50 8.42
C GLY A 393 11.11 -2.09 8.06
N TYR A 394 10.62 -1.34 9.05
CA TYR A 394 10.25 0.06 8.89
C TYR A 394 11.42 0.93 8.40
N GLU A 395 12.59 0.77 9.00
CA GLU A 395 13.81 1.49 8.59
C GLU A 395 14.28 1.08 7.18
N LEU A 396 14.21 -0.20 6.83
CA LEU A 396 14.47 -0.65 5.46
C LEU A 396 13.55 0.09 4.46
N GLY A 397 12.25 0.14 4.75
CA GLY A 397 11.28 0.88 3.95
C GLY A 397 11.63 2.35 3.77
N ARG A 398 11.95 3.03 4.87
CA ARG A 398 12.37 4.44 4.84
C ARG A 398 13.60 4.65 3.97
N ARG A 399 14.62 3.80 4.08
CA ARG A 399 15.84 3.89 3.24
C ARG A 399 15.57 3.61 1.76
N VAL A 400 14.62 2.73 1.44
CA VAL A 400 14.14 2.52 0.06
C VAL A 400 13.49 3.79 -0.49
N ALA A 401 12.61 4.42 0.29
CA ALA A 401 12.00 5.70 -0.09
C ALA A 401 13.03 6.80 -0.32
N ASP A 402 14.06 6.89 0.52
CA ASP A 402 15.12 7.90 0.37
C ASP A 402 15.87 7.75 -0.93
N HIS A 403 16.19 6.50 -1.29
CA HIS A 403 16.79 6.20 -2.57
C HIS A 403 15.89 6.67 -3.71
N ALA A 404 14.61 6.25 -3.70
CA ALA A 404 13.65 6.61 -4.73
C ALA A 404 13.50 8.13 -4.89
N LEU A 405 13.37 8.87 -3.79
CA LEU A 405 13.26 10.34 -3.77
C LEU A 405 14.50 11.03 -4.34
N GLN A 406 15.70 10.47 -4.10
CA GLN A 406 16.97 11.03 -4.54
C GLN A 406 17.32 10.71 -6.00
N THR A 407 16.81 9.62 -6.56
CA THR A 407 17.26 9.12 -7.87
C THR A 407 16.19 9.10 -8.95
N THR A 408 14.91 9.13 -8.58
CA THR A 408 13.80 8.83 -9.49
C THR A 408 12.81 9.99 -9.54
N LEU A 409 12.28 10.29 -10.73
CA LEU A 409 11.29 11.37 -10.95
C LEU A 409 11.77 12.72 -10.39
N ARG A 410 13.02 13.09 -10.65
CA ARG A 410 13.61 14.34 -10.12
C ARG A 410 13.11 15.53 -10.93
N PRO A 411 13.03 16.73 -10.34
CA PRO A 411 12.80 17.95 -11.10
C PRO A 411 13.78 18.06 -12.28
N VAL A 412 13.29 18.46 -13.45
CA VAL A 412 14.17 18.82 -14.56
C VAL A 412 14.82 20.19 -14.28
N PRO A 413 16.08 20.41 -14.72
CA PRO A 413 16.75 21.70 -14.56
C PRO A 413 16.04 22.88 -15.23
#